data_AF-A0A660VZX4-F1
#
_entry.id   AF-A0A660VZX4-F1
#
_cell.length_a   1.000
_cell.length_b   1.000
_cell.length_c   1.000
_cell.angle_alpha   90.00
_cell.angle_beta   90.00
_cell.angle_gamma   90.00
#
_symmetry.space_group_name_H-M   'P 1'
#
loop_
_entity.id
_entity.type
_entity.pdbx_description
1 polymer ?
#
loop_
_entity_poly.entity_id
_entity_poly.type
_entity_poly.pdbx_seq_one_letter_code
_entity_poly.pdbx_strand_id
1 'polypeptide(L)'
;MGKQRSDALRDTAGRLNMSEVNSVVSALIQADQLGTGLGGVLRIQAEDVRMRRFQNAEKRAGETPTKMLFPLVAFIFPVTFLMVAAPLLIKVIEMLLAGD
;
A
#
# COMPACT_ATOMS: atom_id res chain seq x y z
N MET A 1 41.09 -20.43 19.45
CA MET A 1 39.89 -21.21 19.10
C MET A 1 39.01 -20.35 18.21
N GLY A 2 38.63 -20.81 17.02
CA GLY A 2 37.81 -20.03 16.08
C GLY A 2 36.37 -19.87 16.57
N LYS A 3 35.72 -18.75 16.21
CA LYS A 3 34.28 -18.54 16.44
C LYS A 3 33.44 -19.42 15.51
N GLN A 4 32.26 -19.81 15.97
CA GLN A 4 31.25 -20.46 15.13
C GLN A 4 30.82 -19.49 14.01
N ARG A 5 30.56 -20.01 12.80
CA ARG A 5 30.21 -19.16 11.63
C ARG A 5 28.97 -18.30 11.90
N SER A 6 27.97 -18.87 12.55
CA SER A 6 26.77 -18.19 13.03
C SER A 6 27.08 -17.00 13.93
N ASP A 7 28.03 -17.15 14.85
CA ASP A 7 28.41 -16.10 15.80
C ASP A 7 29.18 -14.96 15.12
N ALA A 8 30.05 -15.29 14.16
CA ALA A 8 30.77 -14.29 13.36
C ALA A 8 29.82 -13.46 12.48
N LEU A 9 28.77 -14.09 11.94
CA LEU A 9 27.74 -13.40 11.16
C LEU A 9 26.87 -12.50 12.03
N ARG A 10 26.47 -12.96 13.23
CA ARG A 10 25.74 -12.13 14.22
C ARG A 10 26.53 -10.91 14.65
N ASP A 11 27.84 -11.07 14.92
CA ASP A 11 28.73 -9.94 15.24
C ASP A 11 28.80 -8.92 14.08
N THR A 12 28.84 -9.42 12.84
CA THR A 12 28.89 -8.55 11.66
C THR A 12 27.61 -7.73 11.52
N ALA A 13 26.45 -8.36 11.76
CA ALA A 13 25.16 -7.68 11.74
C ALA A 13 25.03 -6.65 12.87
N GLY A 14 25.48 -6.99 14.08
CA GLY A 14 25.49 -6.09 15.24
C GLY A 14 26.38 -4.86 15.06
N ARG A 15 27.49 -4.98 14.32
CA ARG A 15 28.39 -3.85 14.01
C ARG A 15 27.81 -2.89 12.97
N LEU A 16 27.07 -3.40 11.99
CA LEU A 16 26.51 -2.60 10.90
C LEU A 16 25.16 -1.98 11.28
N ASN A 17 24.43 -2.58 12.21
CA ASN A 17 23.18 -2.08 12.79
C ASN A 17 22.14 -1.60 11.75
N MET A 18 22.11 -2.27 10.60
CA MET A 18 21.16 -2.04 9.51
C MET A 18 20.16 -3.19 9.45
N SER A 19 18.87 -2.87 9.35
CA SER A 19 17.80 -3.88 9.31
C SER A 19 17.97 -4.86 8.14
N GLU A 20 18.45 -4.39 6.99
CA GLU A 20 18.64 -5.22 5.80
C GLU A 20 19.74 -6.27 6.01
N VAL A 21 20.84 -5.87 6.66
CA VAL A 21 21.96 -6.76 6.97
C VAL A 21 21.55 -7.84 7.98
N ASN A 22 20.75 -7.48 8.98
CA ASN A 22 20.21 -8.44 9.95
C ASN A 22 19.37 -9.51 9.27
N SER A 23 18.48 -9.13 8.34
CA SER A 23 17.67 -10.10 7.59
C SER A 23 18.51 -11.06 6.75
N VAL A 24 19.58 -10.57 6.11
CA VAL A 24 20.49 -11.41 5.31
C VAL A 24 21.26 -12.39 6.20
N VAL A 25 21.80 -11.93 7.34
CA VAL A 25 22.52 -12.78 8.30
C VAL A 25 21.61 -13.86 8.90
N SER A 26 20.38 -13.51 9.27
CA SER A 26 19.40 -14.48 9.77
C SER A 26 19.05 -15.54 8.71
N ALA A 27 18.95 -15.17 7.43
CA ALA A 27 18.71 -16.13 6.35
C ALA A 27 19.91 -17.07 6.14
N LEU A 28 21.14 -16.54 6.22
CA LEU A 28 22.37 -17.32 6.06
C LEU A 28 22.54 -18.35 7.20
N ILE A 29 22.25 -17.96 8.44
CA ILE A 29 22.32 -18.84 9.61
C ILE A 29 21.25 -19.94 9.53
N GLN A 30 20.03 -19.60 9.12
CA GLN A 30 18.97 -20.59 8.92
C GLN A 30 19.33 -21.62 7.85
N ALA A 31 19.97 -21.17 6.77
CA ALA A 31 20.42 -22.07 5.71
C ALA A 31 21.53 -23.04 6.14
N ASP A 32 22.48 -22.55 6.94
CA ASP A 32 23.59 -23.35 7.48
C ASP A 32 23.08 -24.39 8.50
N GLN A 33 22.05 -24.04 9.29
CA GLN A 33 21.47 -24.93 10.31
C GLN A 33 20.51 -25.98 9.77
N LEU A 34 19.70 -25.65 8.75
CA LEU A 34 18.67 -26.56 8.28
C LEU A 34 19.22 -27.62 7.32
N GLY A 35 20.37 -27.40 6.68
CA GLY A 35 20.91 -28.30 5.65
C GLY A 35 19.97 -28.52 4.46
N THR A 36 18.80 -27.87 4.46
CA THR A 36 17.82 -27.89 3.39
C THR A 36 18.30 -26.94 2.32
N GLY A 37 18.24 -27.38 1.06
CA GLY A 37 18.82 -26.63 -0.05
C GLY A 37 18.33 -25.19 -0.04
N LEU A 38 19.25 -24.25 0.19
CA LEU A 38 19.05 -22.80 0.10
C LEU A 38 18.19 -22.41 -1.12
N GLY A 39 18.33 -23.16 -2.21
CA GLY A 39 17.55 -23.01 -3.44
C GLY A 39 16.03 -23.17 -3.27
N GLY A 40 15.54 -24.06 -2.41
CA GLY A 40 14.11 -24.23 -2.16
C GLY A 40 13.51 -23.01 -1.45
N VAL A 41 14.18 -22.55 -0.40
CA VAL A 41 13.79 -21.34 0.35
C VAL A 41 13.87 -20.10 -0.54
N LEU A 42 14.95 -19.93 -1.30
CA LEU A 42 15.10 -18.82 -2.24
C LEU A 42 14.08 -18.85 -3.38
N ARG A 43 13.64 -20.04 -3.82
CA ARG A 43 12.62 -20.18 -4.87
C ARG A 43 11.24 -19.74 -4.37
N ILE A 44 10.86 -20.15 -3.17
CA ILE A 44 9.62 -19.70 -2.51
C ILE A 44 9.68 -18.18 -2.29
N GLN A 45 10.81 -17.66 -1.80
CA GLN A 45 10.99 -16.23 -1.58
C GLN A 45 10.90 -15.43 -2.90
N ALA A 46 11.49 -15.93 -3.98
CA ALA A 46 11.43 -15.30 -5.29
C ALA A 46 10.01 -15.25 -5.85
N GLU A 47 9.21 -16.30 -5.62
CA GLU A 47 7.80 -16.33 -5.97
C GLU A 47 6.98 -15.33 -5.16
N ASP A 48 7.21 -15.25 -3.84
CA ASP A 48 6.54 -14.29 -2.97
C ASP A 48 6.86 -12.84 -3.35
N VAL A 49 8.11 -12.54 -3.73
CA VAL A 49 8.51 -11.22 -4.23
C VAL A 49 7.79 -10.87 -5.53
N ARG A 50 7.64 -11.82 -6.48
CA ARG A 50 6.89 -11.59 -7.72
C ARG A 50 5.42 -11.34 -7.44
N MET A 51 4.82 -12.12 -6.55
CA MET A 51 3.43 -11.97 -6.12
C MET A 51 3.20 -10.59 -5.47
N ARG A 52 4.05 -10.19 -4.53
CA ARG A 52 3.98 -8.86 -3.89
C ARG A 52 4.09 -7.70 -4.88
N ARG A 53 4.96 -7.83 -5.90
CA ARG A 53 5.07 -6.82 -6.97
C ARG A 53 3.77 -6.70 -7.76
N PHE A 54 3.11 -7.82 -8.06
CA PHE A 54 1.83 -7.83 -8.75
C PHE A 54 0.72 -7.23 -7.88
N GLN A 55 0.59 -7.66 -6.63
CA GLN A 55 -0.40 -7.13 -5.68
C GLN A 55 -0.25 -5.62 -5.46
N ASN A 56 0.98 -5.10 -5.39
CA ASN A 56 1.21 -3.66 -5.29
C ASN A 56 0.75 -2.91 -6.54
N ALA A 57 0.91 -3.49 -7.72
CA ALA A 57 0.41 -2.92 -8.96
C ALA A 57 -1.13 -2.96 -8.99
N GLU A 58 -1.73 -4.09 -8.60
CA GLU A 58 -3.18 -4.26 -8.50
C GLU A 58 -3.80 -3.30 -7.50
N LYS A 59 -3.18 -3.10 -6.33
CA LYS A 59 -3.63 -2.14 -5.33
C LYS A 59 -3.64 -0.71 -5.90
N ARG A 60 -2.59 -0.31 -6.62
CA ARG A 60 -2.53 1.01 -7.27
C ARG A 60 -3.61 1.15 -8.37
N ALA A 61 -3.87 0.08 -9.11
CA ALA A 61 -4.95 0.06 -10.11
C ALA A 61 -6.33 0.17 -9.44
N GLY A 62 -6.56 -0.54 -8.33
CA GLY A 62 -7.81 -0.51 -7.58
C GLY A 62 -8.11 0.85 -6.91
N GLU A 63 -7.07 1.60 -6.53
CA GLU A 63 -7.20 2.97 -6.01
C GLU A 63 -7.43 4.03 -7.11
N THR A 64 -7.30 3.67 -8.38
CA THR A 64 -7.50 4.60 -9.51
C THR A 64 -8.98 5.07 -9.65
N PRO A 65 -9.99 4.19 -9.64
CA PRO A 65 -11.38 4.62 -9.78
C PRO A 65 -11.86 5.54 -8.67
N THR A 66 -11.46 5.32 -7.42
CA THR A 66 -11.85 6.19 -6.30
C THR A 66 -11.26 7.60 -6.44
N LYS A 67 -10.03 7.73 -6.96
CA LYS A 67 -9.42 9.02 -7.30
C LYS A 67 -10.12 9.74 -8.45
N MET A 68 -10.70 9.02 -9.40
CA MET A 68 -11.50 9.60 -10.49
C MET A 68 -12.91 10.00 -10.05
N LEU A 69 -13.48 9.32 -9.05
CA LEU A 69 -14.82 9.57 -8.52
C LEU A 69 -14.91 10.91 -7.79
N PHE A 70 -13.84 11.29 -7.06
CA PHE A 70 -13.77 12.56 -6.33
C PHE A 70 -13.99 13.80 -7.22
N PRO A 71 -13.22 14.06 -8.29
CA PRO A 71 -13.45 15.20 -9.16
C PRO A 71 -14.80 15.11 -9.87
N LEU A 72 -15.23 13.90 -10.27
CA LEU A 72 -16.52 13.72 -10.95
C LEU A 72 -17.68 14.18 -10.06
N VAL A 73 -17.70 13.78 -8.79
CA VAL A 73 -18.73 14.25 -7.84
C VAL A 73 -18.54 15.73 -7.55
N ALA A 74 -17.32 16.21 -7.29
CA ALA A 74 -17.07 17.61 -6.95
C ALA A 74 -17.49 18.60 -8.05
N PHE A 75 -17.45 18.22 -9.32
CA PHE A 75 -17.85 19.09 -10.43
C PHE A 75 -19.28 18.85 -10.93
N ILE A 76 -19.74 17.60 -11.00
CA ILE A 76 -21.08 17.30 -11.54
C ILE A 76 -22.16 17.50 -10.48
N PHE A 77 -21.92 17.08 -9.23
CA PHE A 77 -22.93 17.13 -8.17
C PHE A 77 -23.41 18.55 -7.84
N PRO A 78 -22.56 19.59 -7.75
CA PRO A 78 -23.05 20.95 -7.50
C PRO A 78 -23.90 21.47 -8.65
N VAL A 79 -23.54 21.14 -9.90
CA VAL A 79 -24.28 21.57 -11.08
C VAL A 79 -25.66 20.91 -11.11
N THR A 80 -25.74 19.59 -10.89
CA THR A 80 -27.02 18.89 -10.86
C THR A 80 -27.88 19.32 -9.67
N PHE A 81 -27.27 19.56 -8.50
CA PHE A 81 -27.97 20.09 -7.34
C PHE A 81 -28.55 21.48 -7.60
N LEU A 82 -27.77 22.40 -8.17
CA LEU A 82 -28.25 23.73 -8.55
C LEU A 82 -29.39 23.64 -9.57
N MET A 83 -29.29 22.75 -10.55
CA MET A 83 -30.33 22.59 -11.57
C MET A 83 -31.67 22.13 -10.97
N VAL A 84 -31.63 21.24 -9.97
CA VAL A 84 -32.83 20.73 -9.30
C VAL A 84 -33.35 21.71 -8.24
N ALA A 85 -32.46 22.35 -7.47
CA ALA A 85 -32.82 23.26 -6.39
C ALA A 85 -33.29 24.64 -6.90
N ALA A 86 -32.79 25.11 -8.04
CA ALA A 86 -33.13 26.42 -8.61
C ALA A 86 -34.65 26.70 -8.70
N PRO A 87 -35.51 25.86 -9.30
CA PRO A 87 -36.94 26.15 -9.37
C PRO A 87 -37.62 26.14 -7.99
N LEU A 88 -37.14 25.33 -7.05
CA LEU A 88 -37.66 25.30 -5.69
C LEU A 88 -37.33 26.61 -4.96
N LEU A 89 -36.08 27.07 -5.07
CA LEU A 89 -35.64 28.33 -4.49
C LEU A 89 -36.40 29.53 -5.07
N ILE A 90 -36.60 29.58 -6.40
CA ILE A 90 -37.38 30.64 -7.05
C ILE A 90 -38.81 30.67 -6.50
N LYS A 91 -39.48 29.51 -6.41
CA LYS A 91 -40.84 29.43 -5.86
C LYS A 91 -40.93 29.88 -4.40
N VAL A 92 -39.95 29.52 -3.58
CA VAL A 92 -39.91 29.94 -2.16
C VAL A 92 -39.69 31.44 -2.04
N ILE A 93 -38.81 32.02 -2.86
CA ILE A 93 -38.55 33.46 -2.88
C ILE A 93 -39.80 34.22 -3.35
N GLU A 94 -40.47 33.77 -4.41
CA GLU A 94 -41.73 34.35 -4.88
C GLU A 94 -42.82 34.30 -3.81
N MET A 95 -42.95 33.17 -3.11
CA MET A 95 -43.94 33.01 -2.03
C MET A 95 -43.65 33.92 -0.83
N LEU A 96 -42.37 34.14 -0.50
CA LEU A 96 -41.96 35.06 0.56
C LEU A 96 -42.15 36.54 0.17
N LEU A 97 -41.89 36.91 -1.08
CA LEU A 97 -42.07 38.29 -1.57
C LEU A 97 -43.54 38.65 -1.86
N ALA A 98 -44.37 37.66 -2.21
CA ALA A 98 -45.81 37.84 -2.40
C ALA A 98 -46.60 37.76 -1.07
N GLY A 99 -45.92 37.57 0.05
CA GLY A 99 -46.48 37.42 1.39
C GLY A 99 -46.64 38.71 2.20
N ASP A 100 -46.46 39.88 1.58
CA ASP A 100 -46.86 41.21 2.11
C ASP A 100 -48.17 41.70 1.50
#